data_AF-A0A960B2L0-F1
#
_entry.id   AF-A0A960B2L0-F1
#
_cell.length_a   1.000
_cell.length_b   1.000
_cell.length_c   1.000
_cell.angle_alpha   90.00
_cell.angle_beta   90.00
_cell.angle_gamma   90.00
#
_symmetry.space_group_name_H-M   'P 1'
#
loop_
_entity.id
_entity.type
_entity.pdbx_description
1 polymer ?
#
loop_
_entity_poly.entity_id
_entity_poly.type
_entity_poly.pdbx_seq_one_letter_code
_entity_poly.pdbx_strand_id
1 'polypeptide(L)'
;TEAEIDQIVAGLAAQAGMRTLLIDLDSQANLGFDLGYADSENADGGAHMVQTLVAKGTLTPVLTNVRPNLDVIPGGSELDDLEELVLARQRRGQEGRTMLRDALLGIVDDYELIIIDTPPSRRSALVLLALAAARWIVIPTKSDRASIKGLSVLAEQVVGIREVNPDIDVLGAVLFGMGTAASVRRRFAAEDVRNVLGDSELLFQSIIRHAEAAADDAREKGKLVYELAEVVHSAEPYWKALKEGRSPTRVAGSAPALAEDYVLLTDELLKRIGAAEEAEANETEAALA
;
A
#
# COMPACT_ATOMS: atom_id res chain seq x y z
N THR A 1 1.83 12.98 8.00
CA THR A 1 2.02 12.30 6.72
C THR A 1 2.36 10.86 6.96
N GLU A 2 1.36 10.04 6.67
CA GLU A 2 1.45 8.60 6.40
C GLU A 2 2.15 8.43 5.05
N ALA A 3 2.81 7.29 4.81
CA ALA A 3 3.55 7.09 3.58
C ALA A 3 2.55 6.66 2.49
N GLU A 4 2.49 7.41 1.38
CA GLU A 4 1.66 7.11 0.20
C GLU A 4 2.29 5.97 -0.63
N ILE A 5 2.66 4.87 0.02
CA ILE A 5 3.40 3.79 -0.63
C ILE A 5 2.48 2.98 -1.53
N ASP A 6 1.30 2.60 -1.07
CA ASP A 6 0.46 1.59 -1.70
C ASP A 6 -0.04 2.02 -3.09
N GLN A 7 -0.59 3.22 -3.19
CA GLN A 7 -1.07 3.80 -4.45
C GLN A 7 0.04 4.14 -5.42
N ILE A 8 1.20 4.57 -4.94
CA ILE A 8 2.32 4.93 -5.81
C ILE A 8 2.99 3.65 -6.36
N VAL A 9 3.20 2.63 -5.52
CA VAL A 9 3.69 1.31 -5.95
C VAL A 9 2.71 0.69 -6.94
N ALA A 10 1.40 0.72 -6.64
CA ALA A 10 0.37 0.21 -7.55
C ALA A 10 0.43 0.90 -8.92
N GLY A 11 0.51 2.23 -8.94
CA GLY A 11 0.59 3.01 -10.18
C GLY A 11 1.86 2.74 -10.99
N LEU A 12 3.02 2.65 -10.32
CA LEU A 12 4.29 2.35 -10.99
C LEU A 12 4.33 0.92 -11.55
N ALA A 13 3.83 -0.07 -10.81
CA ALA A 13 3.71 -1.45 -11.31
C ALA A 13 2.78 -1.53 -12.54
N ALA A 14 1.63 -0.86 -12.47
CA ALA A 14 0.68 -0.78 -13.58
C ALA A 14 1.28 -0.05 -14.81
N GLN A 15 2.03 1.05 -14.58
CA GLN A 15 2.78 1.76 -15.63
C GLN A 15 3.85 0.88 -16.27
N ALA A 16 4.46 -0.04 -15.52
CA ALA A 16 5.39 -1.05 -16.03
C ALA A 16 4.69 -2.20 -16.79
N GLY A 17 3.36 -2.21 -16.85
CA GLY A 17 2.56 -3.17 -17.61
C GLY A 17 1.97 -4.31 -16.80
N MET A 18 2.15 -4.33 -15.49
CA MET A 18 1.56 -5.36 -14.62
C MET A 18 0.05 -5.14 -14.48
N ARG A 19 -0.73 -6.22 -14.50
CA ARG A 19 -2.16 -6.17 -14.13
C ARG A 19 -2.25 -6.00 -12.62
N THR A 20 -2.63 -4.82 -12.16
CA THR A 20 -2.60 -4.45 -10.74
C THR A 20 -3.99 -4.14 -10.20
N LEU A 21 -4.31 -4.69 -9.04
CA LEU A 21 -5.50 -4.37 -8.27
C LEU A 21 -5.10 -3.66 -6.97
N LEU A 22 -5.68 -2.51 -6.70
CA LEU A 22 -5.57 -1.84 -5.41
C LEU A 22 -6.90 -1.93 -4.65
N ILE A 23 -6.85 -2.44 -3.42
CA ILE A 23 -8.00 -2.60 -2.55
C ILE A 23 -7.85 -1.60 -1.40
N ASP A 24 -8.78 -0.66 -1.32
CA ASP A 24 -8.84 0.32 -0.23
C ASP A 24 -9.67 -0.25 0.91
N LEU A 25 -8.99 -0.75 1.95
CA LEU A 25 -9.62 -1.32 3.13
C LEU A 25 -9.64 -0.33 4.30
N ASP A 26 -9.73 0.97 4.03
CA ASP A 26 -9.83 2.04 5.04
C ASP A 26 -11.18 2.77 4.95
N SER A 27 -11.82 3.01 6.11
CA SER A 27 -13.07 3.78 6.15
C SER A 27 -12.89 5.27 5.84
N GLN A 28 -11.65 5.78 5.88
CA GLN A 28 -11.34 7.14 5.45
C GLN A 28 -11.30 7.32 3.93
N ALA A 29 -11.12 6.24 3.16
CA ALA A 29 -11.08 6.25 1.69
C ALA A 29 -10.14 7.31 1.07
N ASN A 30 -8.96 7.52 1.66
CA ASN A 30 -8.01 8.54 1.19
C ASN A 30 -7.52 8.27 -0.23
N LEU A 31 -7.51 7.00 -0.66
CA LEU A 31 -7.14 6.60 -2.02
C LEU A 31 -8.01 7.25 -3.09
N GLY A 32 -9.28 7.56 -2.79
CA GLY A 32 -10.15 8.29 -3.71
C GLY A 32 -9.63 9.67 -4.07
N PHE A 33 -9.05 10.38 -3.10
CA PHE A 33 -8.43 11.68 -3.35
C PHE A 33 -7.09 11.50 -4.06
N ASP A 34 -6.27 10.54 -3.65
CA ASP A 34 -4.93 10.34 -4.22
C ASP A 34 -4.97 9.92 -5.68
N LEU A 35 -5.97 9.11 -6.05
CA LEU A 35 -6.17 8.62 -7.40
C LEU A 35 -7.20 9.45 -8.19
N GLY A 36 -7.82 10.47 -7.58
CA GLY A 36 -8.74 11.37 -8.27
C GLY A 36 -10.08 10.75 -8.67
N TYR A 37 -10.53 9.72 -7.94
CA TYR A 37 -11.85 9.10 -8.14
C TYR A 37 -12.87 9.39 -7.03
N ALA A 38 -12.53 10.22 -6.03
CA ALA A 38 -13.39 10.49 -4.87
C ALA A 38 -14.83 10.91 -5.22
N ASP A 39 -15.02 11.64 -6.32
CA ASP A 39 -16.34 12.11 -6.79
C ASP A 39 -17.02 11.16 -7.80
N SER A 40 -16.44 9.98 -8.06
CA SER A 40 -17.00 8.98 -8.96
C SER A 40 -18.26 8.35 -8.38
N GLU A 41 -19.29 8.11 -9.21
CA GLU A 41 -20.49 7.37 -8.78
C GLU A 41 -20.17 5.93 -8.33
N ASN A 42 -19.07 5.35 -8.82
CA ASN A 42 -18.61 4.02 -8.44
C ASN A 42 -17.79 4.03 -7.14
N ALA A 43 -17.47 5.19 -6.56
CA ALA A 43 -16.89 5.32 -5.23
C ALA A 43 -18.00 5.29 -4.17
N ASP A 44 -18.63 4.13 -4.02
CA ASP A 44 -19.89 3.93 -3.28
C ASP A 44 -19.74 3.88 -1.75
N GLY A 45 -18.66 4.46 -1.21
CA GLY A 45 -18.34 4.45 0.22
C GLY A 45 -17.97 3.06 0.77
N GLY A 46 -17.63 2.10 -0.08
CA GLY A 46 -17.27 0.73 0.29
C GLY A 46 -18.47 -0.24 0.33
N ALA A 47 -19.68 0.23 -0.02
CA ALA A 47 -20.90 -0.57 0.06
C ALA A 47 -20.79 -1.88 -0.74
N HIS A 48 -20.25 -1.84 -1.95
CA HIS A 48 -20.00 -3.01 -2.79
C HIS A 48 -19.12 -4.05 -2.09
N MET A 49 -18.03 -3.60 -1.45
CA MET A 49 -17.14 -4.49 -0.70
C MET A 49 -17.89 -5.16 0.45
N VAL A 50 -18.56 -4.38 1.28
CA VAL A 50 -19.30 -4.89 2.46
C VAL A 50 -20.37 -5.90 2.03
N GLN A 51 -21.22 -5.53 1.07
CA GLN A 51 -22.31 -6.38 0.59
C GLN A 51 -21.77 -7.70 0.03
N THR A 52 -20.70 -7.65 -0.76
CA THR A 52 -20.10 -8.84 -1.37
C THR A 52 -19.50 -9.77 -0.32
N LEU A 53 -18.74 -9.23 0.63
CA LEU A 53 -18.13 -10.00 1.71
C LEU A 53 -19.19 -10.66 2.62
N VAL A 54 -20.27 -9.92 2.94
CA VAL A 54 -21.40 -10.45 3.73
C VAL A 54 -22.12 -11.57 2.99
N ALA A 55 -22.34 -11.39 1.68
CA ALA A 55 -22.99 -12.38 0.82
C ALA A 55 -22.10 -13.59 0.48
N LYS A 56 -20.80 -13.56 0.84
CA LYS A 56 -19.79 -14.55 0.44
C LYS A 56 -19.69 -14.68 -1.09
N GLY A 57 -19.80 -13.54 -1.78
CA GLY A 57 -19.64 -13.46 -3.23
C GLY A 57 -18.18 -13.24 -3.64
N THR A 58 -17.95 -13.23 -4.95
CA THR A 58 -16.67 -12.84 -5.55
C THR A 58 -16.57 -11.32 -5.63
N LEU A 59 -15.55 -10.76 -4.99
CA LEU A 59 -15.30 -9.32 -5.00
C LEU A 59 -14.58 -8.93 -6.29
N THR A 60 -15.25 -8.12 -7.12
CA THR A 60 -14.73 -7.62 -8.40
C THR A 60 -14.52 -6.10 -8.32
N PRO A 61 -13.56 -5.52 -9.04
CA PRO A 61 -13.36 -4.07 -9.04
C PRO A 61 -14.53 -3.34 -9.70
N VAL A 62 -14.89 -2.19 -9.12
CA VAL A 62 -15.94 -1.29 -9.65
C VAL A 62 -15.34 -0.05 -10.30
N LEU A 63 -14.08 0.23 -10.04
CA LEU A 63 -13.28 1.27 -10.67
C LEU A 63 -12.22 0.60 -11.53
N THR A 64 -12.49 0.45 -12.82
CA THR A 64 -11.56 -0.19 -13.75
C THR A 64 -10.73 0.85 -14.49
N ASN A 65 -9.46 0.51 -14.75
CA ASN A 65 -8.53 1.30 -15.54
C ASN A 65 -8.41 2.76 -15.05
N VAL A 66 -8.37 2.97 -13.72
CA VAL A 66 -8.16 4.30 -13.12
C VAL A 66 -6.81 4.89 -13.51
N ARG A 67 -5.87 4.00 -13.86
CA ARG A 67 -4.75 4.20 -14.78
C ARG A 67 -4.65 2.94 -15.65
N PRO A 68 -3.96 2.98 -16.81
CA PRO A 68 -3.63 1.78 -17.58
C PRO A 68 -3.14 0.63 -16.69
N ASN A 69 -3.84 -0.51 -16.74
CA ASN A 69 -3.58 -1.73 -15.96
C ASN A 69 -3.80 -1.64 -14.44
N LEU A 70 -4.41 -0.56 -13.94
CA LEU A 70 -4.72 -0.39 -12.53
C LEU A 70 -6.23 -0.35 -12.32
N ASP A 71 -6.74 -1.36 -11.61
CA ASP A 71 -8.12 -1.43 -11.13
C ASP A 71 -8.17 -1.18 -9.63
N VAL A 72 -9.32 -0.71 -9.14
CA VAL A 72 -9.54 -0.35 -7.74
C VAL A 72 -10.85 -0.92 -7.20
N ILE A 73 -10.78 -1.44 -5.98
CA ILE A 73 -11.94 -1.64 -5.11
C ILE A 73 -11.90 -0.54 -4.04
N PRO A 74 -12.82 0.45 -4.08
CA PRO A 74 -12.79 1.58 -3.18
C PRO A 74 -13.26 1.19 -1.76
N GLY A 75 -12.73 1.91 -0.77
CA GLY A 75 -13.13 1.84 0.63
C GLY A 75 -14.15 2.94 0.95
N GLY A 76 -14.32 3.20 2.25
CA GLY A 76 -15.19 4.26 2.73
C GLY A 76 -15.98 3.91 3.97
N SER A 77 -16.84 4.83 4.40
CA SER A 77 -17.50 4.79 5.71
C SER A 77 -18.28 3.50 6.00
N GLU A 78 -18.77 2.79 4.98
CA GLU A 78 -19.48 1.52 5.17
C GLU A 78 -18.55 0.42 5.75
N LEU A 79 -17.22 0.56 5.61
CA LEU A 79 -16.27 -0.38 6.22
C LEU A 79 -16.28 -0.35 7.76
N ASP A 80 -16.82 0.71 8.38
CA ASP A 80 -17.03 0.72 9.83
C ASP A 80 -18.02 -0.40 10.25
N ASP A 81 -19.09 -0.62 9.47
CA ASP A 81 -20.05 -1.71 9.70
C ASP A 81 -19.41 -3.09 9.49
N LEU A 82 -18.49 -3.20 8.52
CA LEU A 82 -17.72 -4.42 8.29
C LEU A 82 -16.79 -4.71 9.48
N GLU A 83 -16.11 -3.70 10.01
CA GLU A 83 -15.27 -3.83 11.20
C GLU A 83 -16.09 -4.34 12.41
N GLU A 84 -17.25 -3.73 12.67
CA GLU A 84 -18.14 -4.17 13.75
C GLU A 84 -18.59 -5.63 13.57
N LEU A 85 -18.94 -6.02 12.34
CA LEU A 85 -19.35 -7.37 11.99
C LEU A 85 -18.23 -8.39 12.24
N VAL A 86 -17.01 -8.11 11.79
CA VAL A 86 -15.85 -8.99 11.96
C VAL A 86 -15.55 -9.17 13.45
N LEU A 87 -15.57 -8.08 14.23
CA LEU A 87 -15.39 -8.14 15.68
C LEU A 87 -16.49 -8.96 16.37
N ALA A 88 -17.75 -8.82 15.93
CA ALA A 88 -18.86 -9.60 16.47
C ALA A 88 -18.72 -11.10 16.18
N ARG A 89 -18.31 -11.48 14.96
CA ARG A 89 -18.03 -12.88 14.57
C ARG A 89 -16.88 -13.46 15.38
N GLN A 90 -15.79 -12.70 15.53
CA GLN A 90 -14.63 -13.13 16.32
C GLN A 90 -15.00 -13.40 17.79
N ARG A 91 -15.80 -12.53 18.43
CA ARG A 91 -16.28 -12.75 19.81
C ARG A 91 -17.13 -14.01 19.97
N ARG A 92 -17.75 -14.49 18.89
CA ARG A 92 -18.58 -15.70 18.86
C ARG A 92 -17.81 -16.96 18.41
N GLY A 93 -16.50 -16.84 18.15
CA GLY A 93 -15.68 -17.95 17.63
C GLY A 93 -16.05 -18.35 16.20
N GLN A 94 -16.62 -17.43 15.41
CA GLN A 94 -17.01 -17.68 14.03
C GLN A 94 -15.90 -17.23 13.05
N GLU A 95 -15.82 -17.91 11.90
CA GLU A 95 -14.95 -17.53 10.78
C GLU A 95 -15.41 -16.19 10.17
N GLY A 96 -14.77 -15.10 10.59
CA GLY A 96 -14.95 -13.76 10.01
C GLY A 96 -13.69 -13.17 9.41
N ARG A 97 -12.52 -13.69 9.78
CA ARG A 97 -11.22 -13.12 9.38
C ARG A 97 -10.88 -13.40 7.91
N THR A 98 -11.42 -14.46 7.33
CA THR A 98 -11.10 -14.90 5.95
C THR A 98 -12.00 -14.27 4.88
N MET A 99 -12.95 -13.41 5.27
CA MET A 99 -13.99 -12.90 4.35
C MET A 99 -13.39 -12.24 3.10
N LEU A 100 -12.34 -11.44 3.25
CA LEU A 100 -11.66 -10.81 2.12
C LEU A 100 -10.93 -11.84 1.25
N ARG A 101 -10.12 -12.73 1.86
CA ARG A 101 -9.41 -13.81 1.16
C ARG A 101 -10.36 -14.63 0.29
N ASP A 102 -11.44 -15.11 0.89
CA ASP A 102 -12.39 -16.00 0.23
C ASP A 102 -13.12 -15.29 -0.91
N ALA A 103 -13.38 -13.98 -0.78
CA ALA A 103 -14.00 -13.16 -1.83
C ALA A 103 -13.06 -12.88 -3.01
N LEU A 104 -11.74 -12.87 -2.78
CA LEU A 104 -10.74 -12.62 -3.83
C LEU A 104 -10.40 -13.87 -4.65
N LEU A 105 -10.65 -15.08 -4.15
CA LEU A 105 -10.30 -16.34 -4.83
C LEU A 105 -10.81 -16.43 -6.28
N GLY A 106 -11.92 -15.78 -6.60
CA GLY A 106 -12.49 -15.80 -7.95
C GLY A 106 -11.80 -14.88 -8.97
N ILE A 107 -10.89 -14.01 -8.52
CA ILE A 107 -10.22 -13.01 -9.37
C ILE A 107 -8.70 -12.97 -9.18
N VAL A 108 -8.12 -13.74 -8.25
CA VAL A 108 -6.67 -13.65 -7.97
C VAL A 108 -5.80 -13.92 -9.19
N ASP A 109 -6.22 -14.82 -10.08
CA ASP A 109 -5.47 -15.17 -11.30
C ASP A 109 -5.53 -14.08 -12.40
N ASP A 110 -6.43 -13.10 -12.27
CA ASP A 110 -6.56 -12.00 -13.22
C ASP A 110 -5.47 -10.92 -13.02
N TYR A 111 -4.85 -10.88 -11.84
CA TYR A 111 -3.88 -9.86 -11.44
C TYR A 111 -2.50 -10.46 -11.13
N GLU A 112 -1.46 -9.74 -11.51
CA GLU A 112 -0.07 -10.07 -11.17
C GLU A 112 0.34 -9.47 -9.83
N LEU A 113 -0.35 -8.41 -9.41
CA LEU A 113 -0.12 -7.74 -8.14
C LEU A 113 -1.44 -7.26 -7.55
N ILE A 114 -1.72 -7.68 -6.32
CA ILE A 114 -2.84 -7.16 -5.53
C ILE A 114 -2.25 -6.45 -4.31
N ILE A 115 -2.55 -5.17 -4.16
CA ILE A 115 -2.14 -4.35 -3.01
C ILE A 115 -3.37 -4.06 -2.17
N ILE A 116 -3.27 -4.25 -0.85
CA ILE A 116 -4.34 -3.96 0.10
C ILE A 116 -3.87 -2.79 0.96
N ASP A 117 -4.45 -1.62 0.75
CA ASP A 117 -4.28 -0.47 1.64
C ASP A 117 -5.10 -0.68 2.90
N THR A 118 -4.52 -0.38 4.06
CA THR A 118 -5.10 -0.70 5.36
C THR A 118 -5.09 0.54 6.27
N PRO A 119 -6.04 0.64 7.22
CA PRO A 119 -6.13 1.82 8.04
C PRO A 119 -4.89 2.00 8.93
N PRO A 120 -4.55 3.25 9.32
CA PRO A 120 -3.39 3.57 10.17
C PRO A 120 -3.42 2.83 11.52
N SER A 121 -4.62 2.49 11.98
CA SER A 121 -4.82 1.73 13.21
C SER A 121 -4.50 0.26 12.98
N ARG A 122 -3.28 -0.14 13.35
CA ARG A 122 -2.84 -1.55 13.32
C ARG A 122 -3.80 -2.51 14.03
N ARG A 123 -4.58 -2.05 15.01
CA ARG A 123 -5.53 -2.90 15.78
C ARG A 123 -6.94 -2.99 15.18
N SER A 124 -7.20 -2.33 14.05
CA SER A 124 -8.50 -2.45 13.38
C SER A 124 -8.76 -3.90 12.97
N ALA A 125 -10.02 -4.32 13.03
CA ALA A 125 -10.42 -5.64 12.53
C ALA A 125 -10.27 -5.75 11.00
N LEU A 126 -10.24 -4.63 10.28
CA LEU A 126 -9.98 -4.57 8.85
C LEU A 126 -8.56 -5.05 8.54
N VAL A 127 -7.57 -4.68 9.36
CA VAL A 127 -6.20 -5.20 9.24
C VAL A 127 -6.17 -6.72 9.34
N LEU A 128 -7.02 -7.34 10.17
CA LEU A 128 -7.09 -8.81 10.23
C LEU A 128 -7.61 -9.45 8.94
N LEU A 129 -8.51 -8.79 8.21
CA LEU A 129 -8.97 -9.25 6.90
C LEU A 129 -7.83 -9.19 5.88
N ALA A 130 -7.09 -8.09 5.85
CA ALA A 130 -5.91 -7.93 4.98
C ALA A 130 -4.84 -8.98 5.29
N LEU A 131 -4.50 -9.17 6.57
CA LEU A 131 -3.53 -10.17 7.00
C LEU A 131 -3.99 -11.61 6.67
N ALA A 132 -5.28 -11.90 6.73
CA ALA A 132 -5.78 -13.22 6.34
C ALA A 132 -5.74 -13.46 4.82
N ALA A 133 -5.66 -12.40 4.01
CA ALA A 133 -5.66 -12.47 2.55
C ALA A 133 -4.27 -12.32 1.91
N ALA A 134 -3.34 -11.61 2.56
CA ALA A 134 -2.05 -11.25 2.00
C ALA A 134 -1.01 -12.38 2.07
N ARG A 135 -0.17 -12.52 1.03
CA ARG A 135 1.06 -13.32 1.08
C ARG A 135 2.20 -12.57 1.78
N TRP A 136 2.36 -11.29 1.45
CA TRP A 136 3.49 -10.45 1.85
C TRP A 136 3.03 -9.20 2.59
N ILE A 137 3.76 -8.80 3.63
CA ILE A 137 3.52 -7.56 4.39
C ILE A 137 4.69 -6.60 4.19
N VAL A 138 4.37 -5.38 3.78
CA VAL A 138 5.30 -4.24 3.78
C VAL A 138 4.95 -3.31 4.93
N ILE A 139 5.95 -2.87 5.68
CA ILE A 139 5.73 -2.09 6.91
C ILE A 139 6.34 -0.70 6.75
N PRO A 140 5.52 0.34 6.54
CA PRO A 140 5.98 1.71 6.59
C PRO A 140 6.41 2.06 8.02
N THR A 141 7.67 2.47 8.21
CA THR A 141 8.22 2.82 9.52
C THR A 141 8.97 4.15 9.50
N LYS A 142 8.80 4.96 10.53
CA LYS A 142 9.68 6.12 10.79
C LYS A 142 10.86 5.64 11.64
N SER A 143 11.94 6.41 11.68
CA SER A 143 13.10 6.09 12.53
C SER A 143 12.95 6.59 13.98
N ASP A 144 11.74 6.55 14.54
CA ASP A 144 11.47 7.03 15.90
C ASP A 144 10.98 5.91 16.82
N ARG A 145 11.03 6.15 18.14
CA ARG A 145 10.65 5.14 19.15
C ARG A 145 9.20 4.69 19.06
N ALA A 146 8.30 5.52 18.53
CA ALA A 146 6.89 5.14 18.37
C ALA A 146 6.73 4.05 17.30
N SER A 147 7.64 4.03 16.33
CA SER A 147 7.65 3.06 15.23
C SER A 147 8.00 1.63 15.69
N ILE A 148 8.88 1.48 16.69
CA ILE A 148 9.20 0.16 17.31
C ILE A 148 7.95 -0.48 17.91
N LYS A 149 7.19 0.29 18.70
CA LYS A 149 5.95 -0.20 19.32
C LYS A 149 4.94 -0.64 18.25
N GLY A 150 4.88 0.10 17.14
CA GLY A 150 4.06 -0.25 16.00
C GLY A 150 4.44 -1.59 15.37
N LEU A 151 5.75 -1.82 15.22
CA LEU A 151 6.30 -3.06 14.69
C LEU A 151 5.97 -4.27 15.56
N SER A 152 6.08 -4.13 16.88
CA SER A 152 5.78 -5.23 17.82
C SER A 152 4.30 -5.62 17.78
N VAL A 153 3.38 -4.64 17.72
CA VAL A 153 1.94 -4.93 17.62
C VAL A 153 1.64 -5.70 16.34
N LEU A 154 2.25 -5.33 15.23
CA LEU A 154 2.06 -6.05 13.96
C LEU A 154 2.62 -7.47 14.04
N ALA A 155 3.83 -7.65 14.61
CA ALA A 155 4.42 -8.98 14.78
C ALA A 155 3.52 -9.91 15.61
N GLU A 156 2.89 -9.41 16.69
CA GLU A 156 1.91 -10.16 17.47
C GLU A 156 0.69 -10.58 16.64
N GLN A 157 0.19 -9.69 15.77
CA GLN A 157 -0.95 -9.99 14.89
C GLN A 157 -0.60 -11.01 13.81
N VAL A 158 0.60 -10.92 13.23
CA VAL A 158 1.10 -11.89 12.26
C VAL A 158 1.21 -13.27 12.90
N VAL A 159 1.75 -13.37 14.12
CA VAL A 159 1.77 -14.66 14.85
C VAL A 159 0.35 -15.18 15.08
N GLY A 160 -0.59 -14.31 15.46
CA GLY A 160 -1.98 -14.70 15.72
C GLY A 160 -2.79 -15.09 14.49
N ILE A 161 -2.42 -14.60 13.29
CA ILE A 161 -3.14 -14.91 12.04
C ILE A 161 -2.56 -16.13 11.31
N ARG A 162 -1.35 -16.59 11.65
CA ARG A 162 -0.69 -17.74 10.98
C ARG A 162 -1.47 -19.05 11.05
N GLU A 163 -2.34 -19.24 12.05
CA GLU A 163 -3.26 -20.40 12.08
C GLU A 163 -4.31 -20.35 10.97
N VAL A 164 -4.64 -19.15 10.47
CA VAL A 164 -5.63 -18.89 9.43
C VAL A 164 -5.00 -18.68 8.06
N ASN A 165 -3.83 -18.05 8.04
CA ASN A 165 -3.01 -17.77 6.86
C ASN A 165 -1.56 -18.22 7.13
N PRO A 166 -1.24 -19.51 6.94
CA PRO A 166 0.10 -20.03 7.24
C PRO A 166 1.18 -19.41 6.35
N ASP A 167 0.80 -19.01 5.14
CA ASP A 167 1.68 -18.47 4.12
C ASP A 167 1.92 -16.97 4.27
N ILE A 168 1.38 -16.30 5.30
CA ILE A 168 1.69 -14.88 5.50
C ILE A 168 3.17 -14.69 5.87
N ASP A 169 3.83 -13.68 5.30
CA ASP A 169 5.16 -13.31 5.77
C ASP A 169 5.50 -11.83 5.60
N VAL A 170 6.51 -11.37 6.34
CA VAL A 170 6.97 -9.98 6.26
C VAL A 170 8.00 -9.84 5.16
N LEU A 171 7.66 -9.11 4.09
CA LEU A 171 8.58 -8.79 3.00
C LEU A 171 9.65 -7.79 3.43
N GLY A 172 9.25 -6.85 4.31
CA GLY A 172 10.18 -5.96 4.99
C GLY A 172 9.59 -4.65 5.47
N ALA A 173 10.47 -3.82 6.03
CA ALA A 173 10.16 -2.51 6.59
C ALA A 173 10.77 -1.38 5.74
N VAL A 174 9.96 -0.39 5.40
CA VAL A 174 10.34 0.75 4.55
C VAL A 174 10.47 2.00 5.40
N LEU A 175 11.64 2.66 5.33
CA LEU A 175 11.83 3.93 6.01
C LEU A 175 11.25 5.08 5.20
N PHE A 176 10.48 5.93 5.86
CA PHE A 176 9.94 7.14 5.24
C PHE A 176 10.10 8.39 6.12
N GLY A 177 9.98 9.56 5.49
CA GLY A 177 10.08 10.86 6.17
C GLY A 177 11.50 11.20 6.64
N MET A 178 12.53 10.62 6.03
CA MET A 178 13.93 10.83 6.40
C MET A 178 14.73 11.45 5.26
N GLY A 179 15.56 12.43 5.58
CA GLY A 179 16.60 12.89 4.64
C GLY A 179 17.65 11.80 4.39
N THR A 180 18.14 11.72 3.15
CA THR A 180 19.08 10.68 2.66
C THR A 180 20.41 10.60 3.43
N ALA A 181 20.81 11.66 4.14
CA ALA A 181 22.07 11.73 4.90
C ALA A 181 22.01 11.16 6.35
N ALA A 182 20.91 10.50 6.74
CA ALA A 182 20.65 10.13 8.13
C ALA A 182 21.21 8.75 8.56
N SER A 183 22.51 8.51 8.36
CA SER A 183 23.15 7.20 8.58
C SER A 183 22.94 6.61 9.99
N VAL A 184 22.95 7.46 11.02
CA VAL A 184 22.70 7.05 12.41
C VAL A 184 21.27 6.55 12.61
N ARG A 185 20.28 7.25 12.03
CA ARG A 185 18.86 6.88 12.15
C ARG A 185 18.55 5.59 11.40
N ARG A 186 19.18 5.37 10.24
CA ARG A 186 19.09 4.11 9.49
C ARG A 186 19.64 2.94 10.31
N ARG A 187 20.76 3.13 11.02
CA ARG A 187 21.33 2.10 11.90
C ARG A 187 20.37 1.72 13.02
N PHE A 188 19.78 2.70 13.70
CA PHE A 188 18.80 2.43 14.76
C PHE A 188 17.58 1.69 14.21
N ALA A 189 17.05 2.11 13.06
CA ALA A 189 15.97 1.40 12.40
C ALA A 189 16.34 -0.06 12.08
N ALA A 190 17.55 -0.33 11.59
CA ALA A 190 18.01 -1.69 11.32
C ALA A 190 18.12 -2.55 12.59
N GLU A 191 18.56 -1.95 13.70
CA GLU A 191 18.58 -2.60 15.01
C GLU A 191 17.15 -2.91 15.50
N ASP A 192 16.23 -1.97 15.35
CA ASP A 192 14.82 -2.14 15.74
C ASP A 192 14.13 -3.23 14.92
N VAL A 193 14.33 -3.23 13.60
CA VAL A 193 13.84 -4.28 12.69
C VAL A 193 14.40 -5.64 13.11
N ARG A 194 15.71 -5.76 13.35
CA ARG A 194 16.29 -7.01 13.84
C ARG A 194 15.70 -7.46 15.17
N ASN A 195 15.50 -6.53 16.11
CA ASN A 195 15.02 -6.85 17.45
C ASN A 195 13.57 -7.35 17.45
N VAL A 196 12.73 -6.85 16.53
CA VAL A 196 11.30 -7.19 16.49
C VAL A 196 10.97 -8.27 15.47
N LEU A 197 11.57 -8.19 14.28
CA LEU A 197 11.31 -9.11 13.16
C LEU A 197 12.38 -10.22 13.03
N GLY A 198 13.45 -10.17 13.83
CA GLY A 198 14.49 -11.20 13.87
C GLY A 198 15.60 -11.03 12.83
N ASP A 199 15.38 -10.23 11.78
CA ASP A 199 16.36 -10.04 10.70
C ASP A 199 16.44 -8.57 10.25
N SER A 200 17.65 -8.01 10.25
CA SER A 200 17.89 -6.65 9.77
C SER A 200 17.80 -6.50 8.25
N GLU A 201 17.96 -7.57 7.48
CA GLU A 201 17.86 -7.55 6.01
C GLU A 201 16.42 -7.31 5.52
N LEU A 202 15.44 -7.49 6.42
CA LEU A 202 14.06 -7.05 6.20
C LEU A 202 13.94 -5.52 6.10
N LEU A 203 14.96 -4.74 6.47
CA LEU A 203 14.97 -3.31 6.20
C LEU A 203 15.24 -3.05 4.72
N PHE A 204 14.37 -2.28 4.07
CA PHE A 204 14.57 -1.84 2.70
C PHE A 204 15.81 -0.93 2.57
N GLN A 205 16.52 -1.05 1.45
CA GLN A 205 17.59 -0.13 1.09
C GLN A 205 17.03 1.23 0.69
N SER A 206 15.91 1.21 -0.03
CA SER A 206 15.14 2.38 -0.43
C SER A 206 14.57 3.12 0.79
N ILE A 207 14.60 4.44 0.72
CA ILE A 207 14.08 5.35 1.75
C ILE A 207 13.22 6.39 1.05
N ILE A 208 12.02 6.62 1.57
CA ILE A 208 11.15 7.71 1.08
C ILE A 208 11.50 9.01 1.81
N ARG A 209 11.94 10.03 1.07
CA ARG A 209 12.31 11.33 1.63
C ARG A 209 11.11 12.12 2.15
N HIS A 210 11.38 13.08 3.01
CA HIS A 210 10.37 14.06 3.41
C HIS A 210 10.15 15.07 2.28
N ALA A 211 8.92 15.15 1.75
CA ALA A 211 8.54 16.04 0.66
C ALA A 211 7.02 16.34 0.67
N GLU A 212 6.52 16.85 1.80
CA GLU A 212 5.08 17.13 2.02
C GLU A 212 4.44 17.96 0.92
N ALA A 213 5.11 19.02 0.46
CA ALA A 213 4.56 19.87 -0.61
C ALA A 213 4.28 19.10 -1.91
N ALA A 214 5.06 18.05 -2.21
CA ALA A 214 4.81 17.22 -3.40
C ALA A 214 3.69 16.21 -3.18
N ALA A 215 3.58 15.63 -1.98
CA ALA A 215 2.48 14.74 -1.63
C ALA A 215 1.13 15.50 -1.62
N ASP A 216 1.09 16.66 -0.97
CA ASP A 216 -0.12 17.48 -0.90
C ASP A 216 -0.55 17.95 -2.31
N ASP A 217 0.38 18.41 -3.13
CA ASP A 217 0.09 18.84 -4.51
C ASP A 217 -0.35 17.67 -5.42
N ALA A 218 0.15 16.46 -5.16
CA ALA A 218 -0.25 15.24 -5.85
C ALA A 218 -1.71 14.87 -5.51
N ARG A 219 -2.03 14.80 -4.20
CA ARG A 219 -3.38 14.55 -3.67
C ARG A 219 -4.39 15.59 -4.14
N GLU A 220 -4.08 16.88 -4.04
CA GLU A 220 -4.98 17.95 -4.49
C GLU A 220 -5.35 17.83 -5.97
N LYS A 221 -4.48 17.23 -6.78
CA LYS A 221 -4.68 17.05 -8.22
C LYS A 221 -5.20 15.65 -8.59
N GLY A 222 -5.40 14.75 -7.63
CA GLY A 222 -5.75 13.37 -7.89
C GLY A 222 -4.71 12.63 -8.75
N LYS A 223 -3.44 12.98 -8.55
CA LYS A 223 -2.30 12.44 -9.30
C LYS A 223 -1.33 11.74 -8.37
N LEU A 224 -0.65 10.76 -8.90
CA LEU A 224 0.50 10.13 -8.27
C LEU A 224 1.75 11.00 -8.47
N VAL A 225 2.70 10.91 -7.55
CA VAL A 225 3.86 11.82 -7.55
C VAL A 225 4.72 11.72 -8.81
N TYR A 226 4.80 10.54 -9.45
CA TYR A 226 5.54 10.38 -10.70
C TYR A 226 4.82 11.06 -11.87
N GLU A 227 3.49 11.05 -11.90
CA GLU A 227 2.69 11.81 -12.87
C GLU A 227 2.91 13.32 -12.67
N LEU A 228 3.04 13.75 -11.41
CA LEU A 228 3.38 15.13 -11.08
C LEU A 228 4.81 15.49 -11.53
N ALA A 229 5.77 14.58 -11.38
CA ALA A 229 7.14 14.76 -11.84
C ALA A 229 7.24 14.92 -13.37
N GLU A 230 6.45 14.17 -14.14
CA GLU A 230 6.34 14.32 -15.59
C GLU A 230 5.81 15.70 -15.99
N VAL A 231 4.86 16.25 -15.22
CA VAL A 231 4.38 17.64 -15.41
C VAL A 231 5.49 18.65 -15.10
N VAL A 232 6.29 18.45 -14.05
CA VAL A 232 7.45 19.33 -13.76
C VAL A 232 8.43 19.33 -14.92
N HIS A 233 8.74 18.16 -15.48
CA HIS A 233 9.72 18.03 -16.55
C HIS A 233 9.24 18.66 -17.87
N SER A 234 7.93 18.58 -18.14
CA SER A 234 7.32 19.14 -19.35
C SER A 234 6.86 20.59 -19.21
N ALA A 235 6.85 21.15 -17.99
CA ALA A 235 6.45 22.53 -17.75
C ALA A 235 7.44 23.53 -18.37
N GLU A 236 6.90 24.60 -18.96
CA GLU A 236 7.74 25.71 -19.38
C GLU A 236 8.39 26.40 -18.17
N PRO A 237 9.59 26.99 -18.33
CA PRO A 237 10.22 27.72 -17.25
C PRO A 237 9.35 28.89 -16.76
N TYR A 238 9.23 29.06 -15.43
CA TYR A 238 8.34 30.07 -14.83
C TYR A 238 8.57 31.49 -15.34
N TRP A 239 9.82 31.86 -15.63
CA TRP A 239 10.18 33.19 -16.13
C TRP A 239 9.63 33.46 -17.53
N LYS A 240 9.44 32.43 -18.35
CA LYS A 240 8.87 32.56 -19.69
C LYS A 240 7.37 32.83 -19.61
N ALA A 241 6.65 32.10 -18.76
CA ALA A 241 5.24 32.34 -18.49
C ALA A 241 4.99 33.78 -18.00
N LEU A 242 5.79 34.23 -17.01
CA LEU A 242 5.69 35.59 -16.46
C LEU A 242 5.97 36.67 -17.50
N LYS A 243 6.99 36.47 -18.36
CA LYS A 243 7.33 37.40 -19.44
C LYS A 243 6.18 37.56 -20.46
N GLU A 244 5.41 36.50 -20.67
CA GLU A 244 4.27 36.47 -21.58
C GLU A 244 2.93 36.83 -20.88
N GLY A 245 2.96 37.27 -19.62
CA GLY A 245 1.77 37.67 -18.86
C GLY A 245 0.89 36.51 -18.41
N ARG A 246 1.39 35.27 -18.48
CA ARG A 246 0.68 34.05 -18.06
C ARG A 246 1.07 33.65 -16.64
N SER A 247 0.16 32.99 -15.94
CA SER A 247 0.44 32.40 -14.64
C SER A 247 1.19 31.08 -14.82
N PRO A 248 2.41 30.90 -14.25
CA PRO A 248 3.13 29.65 -14.37
C PRO A 248 2.40 28.52 -13.63
N THR A 249 2.40 27.32 -14.22
CA THR A 249 1.93 26.10 -13.55
C THR A 249 2.73 25.90 -12.27
N ARG A 250 2.07 25.97 -11.12
CA ARG A 250 2.71 25.67 -9.85
C ARG A 250 2.65 24.17 -9.61
N VAL A 251 3.82 23.57 -9.57
CA VAL A 251 4.02 22.18 -9.17
C VAL A 251 5.13 22.16 -8.13
N ALA A 252 4.99 21.31 -7.12
CA ALA A 252 6.03 21.15 -6.12
C ALA A 252 7.36 20.69 -6.75
N GLY A 253 8.41 21.52 -6.62
CA GLY A 253 9.73 21.21 -7.18
C GLY A 253 10.41 19.98 -6.57
N SER A 254 9.91 19.48 -5.43
CA SER A 254 10.35 18.23 -4.81
C SER A 254 9.76 16.97 -5.46
N ALA A 255 8.78 17.09 -6.36
CA ALA A 255 8.09 15.94 -6.96
C ALA A 255 9.03 14.98 -7.72
N PRO A 256 9.97 15.43 -8.59
CA PRO A 256 10.85 14.50 -9.29
C PRO A 256 11.75 13.69 -8.36
N ALA A 257 12.23 14.37 -7.32
CA ALA A 257 13.07 13.78 -6.29
C ALA A 257 12.30 12.72 -5.46
N LEU A 258 11.06 13.01 -5.08
CA LEU A 258 10.20 12.07 -4.36
C LEU A 258 9.78 10.90 -5.26
N ALA A 259 9.48 11.14 -6.53
CA ALA A 259 9.14 10.10 -7.51
C ALA A 259 10.29 9.10 -7.70
N GLU A 260 11.54 9.58 -7.75
CA GLU A 260 12.72 8.71 -7.82
C GLU A 260 12.80 7.74 -6.63
N ASP A 261 12.52 8.20 -5.40
CA ASP A 261 12.51 7.31 -4.23
C ASP A 261 11.48 6.19 -4.35
N TYR A 262 10.28 6.51 -4.85
CA TYR A 262 9.22 5.53 -5.03
C TYR A 262 9.51 4.55 -6.18
N VAL A 263 10.18 4.99 -7.25
CA VAL A 263 10.65 4.09 -8.31
C VAL A 263 11.65 3.08 -7.75
N LEU A 264 12.64 3.54 -6.97
CA LEU A 264 13.62 2.67 -6.33
C LEU A 264 12.97 1.70 -5.34
N LEU A 265 12.02 2.19 -4.54
CA LEU A 265 11.26 1.36 -3.62
C LEU A 265 10.46 0.29 -4.36
N THR A 266 9.77 0.66 -5.43
CA THR A 266 8.94 -0.27 -6.22
C THR A 266 9.80 -1.36 -6.87
N ASP A 267 10.94 -0.99 -7.46
CA ASP A 267 11.88 -1.94 -8.03
C ASP A 267 12.44 -2.91 -6.96
N GLU A 268 12.83 -2.40 -5.80
CA GLU A 268 13.30 -3.23 -4.69
C GLU A 268 12.19 -4.17 -4.17
N LEU A 269 10.96 -3.67 -4.03
CA LEU A 269 9.81 -4.43 -3.56
C LEU A 269 9.50 -5.59 -4.50
N LEU A 270 9.37 -5.32 -5.80
CA LEU A 270 9.07 -6.36 -6.80
C LEU A 270 10.18 -7.40 -6.89
N LYS A 271 11.46 -7.00 -6.77
CA LYS A 271 12.59 -7.93 -6.72
C LYS A 271 12.55 -8.82 -5.49
N ARG A 272 12.20 -8.27 -4.32
CA ARG A 272 12.06 -9.06 -3.08
C ARG A 272 10.93 -10.08 -3.20
N ILE A 273 9.77 -9.69 -3.75
CA ILE A 273 8.65 -10.61 -4.00
C ILE A 273 9.11 -11.74 -4.92
N GLY A 274 9.67 -11.42 -6.09
CA GLY A 274 10.11 -12.43 -7.05
C GLY A 274 11.16 -13.39 -6.46
N ALA A 275 12.15 -12.88 -5.74
CA ALA A 275 13.17 -13.72 -5.09
C ALA A 275 12.57 -14.65 -4.02
N ALA A 276 11.57 -14.18 -3.28
CA ALA A 276 10.94 -14.96 -2.22
C ALA A 276 10.00 -16.04 -2.79
N GLU A 277 9.26 -15.73 -3.84
CA GLU A 277 8.42 -16.71 -4.56
C GLU A 277 9.25 -17.76 -5.30
N GLU A 278 10.38 -17.38 -5.91
CA GLU A 278 11.33 -18.32 -6.51
C GLU A 278 11.93 -19.25 -5.45
N ALA A 279 12.28 -18.74 -4.27
CA ALA A 279 12.82 -19.56 -3.18
C ALA A 279 11.79 -20.60 -2.70
N GLU A 280 10.54 -20.19 -2.51
CA GLU A 280 9.45 -21.08 -2.09
C GLU A 280 9.12 -22.16 -3.14
N ALA A 281 9.13 -21.78 -4.42
CA ALA A 281 8.96 -22.73 -5.52
C ALA A 281 10.06 -23.80 -5.53
N ASN A 282 11.33 -23.37 -5.35
CA ASN A 282 12.47 -24.28 -5.28
C ASN A 282 12.42 -25.21 -4.06
N GLU A 283 12.00 -24.73 -2.89
CA GLU A 283 11.83 -25.55 -1.69
C GLU A 283 10.72 -26.60 -1.88
N THR A 284 9.62 -26.21 -2.53
CA THR A 284 8.50 -27.10 -2.84
C THR A 284 8.93 -28.20 -3.81
N GLU A 285 9.67 -27.86 -4.86
CA GLU A 285 10.23 -28.83 -5.80
C GLU A 285 11.20 -29.79 -5.11
N ALA A 286 12.09 -29.28 -4.25
CA ALA A 286 13.04 -30.09 -3.50
C ALA A 286 12.36 -31.04 -2.49
N ALA A 287 11.24 -30.64 -1.89
CA ALA A 287 10.47 -31.49 -0.98
C ALA A 287 9.71 -32.61 -1.70
N LEU A 288 9.45 -32.46 -3.00
CA LEU A 288 8.75 -33.44 -3.84
C LEU A 288 9.70 -34.43 -4.55
N ALA A 289 11.00 -34.15 -4.57
CA ALA A 289 12.06 -34.97 -5.18
C ALA A 289 12.63 -36.04 -4.23
#